data_AF-A0A0Q9EES9-F1
#
_entry.id   AF-A0A0Q9EES9-F1
#
_cell.length_a   1.000
_cell.length_b   1.000
_cell.length_c   1.000
_cell.angle_alpha   90.00
_cell.angle_beta   90.00
_cell.angle_gamma   90.00
#
_symmetry.space_group_name_H-M   'P 1'
#
loop_
_entity.id
_entity.type
_entity.pdbx_description
1 polymer ?
#
loop_
_entity_poly.entity_id
_entity_poly.type
_entity_poly.pdbx_seq_one_letter_code
_entity_poly.pdbx_strand_id
1 'polypeptide(L)'
;MQALELQRTQLRQDILLKARSSYASYLEDDAAYLDDLAVYLKDSDAAWGAYRDADCLLEPFAQGMSRREAPDLTEACRVERTKARIAELKTLAAALK
;
A
#
# COMPACT_ATOMS: atom_id res chain seq x y z
N MET A 1 0.55 -3.79 14.41
CA MET A 1 0.17 -3.64 12.98
C MET A 1 -0.95 -2.65 12.68
N GLN A 2 -2.03 -2.59 13.47
CA GLN A 2 -3.20 -1.76 13.17
C GLN A 2 -2.90 -0.27 12.85
N ALA A 3 -1.99 0.37 13.59
CA ALA A 3 -1.60 1.76 13.34
C ALA A 3 -0.92 1.96 11.97
N LEU A 4 -0.10 1.00 11.52
CA LEU A 4 0.55 1.07 10.21
C LEU A 4 -0.46 0.87 9.07
N GLU A 5 -1.43 -0.03 9.24
CA GLU A 5 -2.52 -0.22 8.27
C GLU A 5 -3.37 1.04 8.10
N LEU A 6 -3.70 1.69 9.22
CA LEU A 6 -4.42 2.95 9.21
C LEU A 6 -3.62 4.04 8.50
N GLN A 7 -2.33 4.18 8.83
CA GLN A 7 -1.44 5.14 8.19
C GLN A 7 -1.32 4.90 6.68
N ARG A 8 -1.18 3.65 6.24
CA ARG A 8 -1.13 3.29 4.81
C ARG A 8 -2.41 3.72 4.09
N THR A 9 -3.55 3.45 4.71
CA THR A 9 -4.87 3.79 4.15
C THR A 9 -5.10 5.30 4.08
N GLN A 10 -4.67 6.06 5.08
CA GLN A 10 -4.75 7.52 5.09
C GLN A 10 -3.85 8.15 4.02
N LEU A 11 -2.61 7.69 3.88
CA LEU A 11 -1.72 8.17 2.81
C LEU A 11 -2.31 7.97 1.42
N ARG A 12 -3.02 6.87 1.19
CA ARG A 12 -3.76 6.63 -0.06
C ARG A 12 -4.81 7.71 -0.32
N GLN A 13 -5.57 8.10 0.71
CA GLN A 13 -6.57 9.17 0.58
C GLN A 13 -5.90 10.52 0.29
N ASP A 14 -4.79 10.82 0.96
CA ASP A 14 -4.02 12.05 0.74
C ASP A 14 -3.47 12.13 -0.70
N ILE A 15 -2.96 11.01 -1.23
CA ILE A 15 -2.51 10.90 -2.62
C ILE A 15 -3.65 11.24 -3.59
N LEU A 16 -4.86 10.72 -3.36
CA LEU A 16 -6.00 11.00 -4.24
C LEU A 16 -6.43 12.47 -4.18
N LEU A 17 -6.43 13.07 -2.99
CA LEU A 17 -6.74 14.49 -2.83
C LEU A 17 -5.73 15.37 -3.58
N LYS A 18 -4.44 15.06 -3.47
CA LYS A 18 -3.36 15.76 -4.20
C LYS A 18 -3.43 15.51 -5.70
N ALA A 19 -3.73 14.29 -6.13
CA ALA A 19 -3.88 13.96 -7.54
C ALA A 19 -5.02 14.77 -8.16
N ARG A 20 -6.16 14.92 -7.45
CA ARG A 20 -7.29 15.72 -7.93
C ARG A 20 -6.92 17.18 -8.20
N SER A 21 -6.08 17.80 -7.35
CA SER A 21 -5.61 19.17 -7.61
C SER A 21 -4.55 19.22 -8.72
N SER A 22 -3.57 18.31 -8.68
CA SER A 22 -2.46 18.25 -9.64
C SER A 22 -2.90 17.95 -11.07
N TYR A 23 -3.99 17.21 -11.24
CA TYR A 23 -4.41 16.61 -12.51
C TYR A 23 -5.78 17.09 -12.99
N ALA A 24 -6.32 18.16 -12.40
CA ALA A 24 -7.62 18.72 -12.79
C ALA A 24 -7.70 19.06 -14.28
N SER A 25 -6.60 19.46 -14.91
CA SER A 25 -6.55 19.79 -16.34
C SER A 25 -6.84 18.60 -17.26
N TYR A 26 -6.58 17.37 -16.82
CA TYR A 26 -6.85 16.19 -17.65
C TYR A 26 -8.35 15.89 -17.80
N LEU A 27 -9.21 16.47 -16.95
CA LEU A 27 -10.66 16.30 -17.05
C LEU A 27 -11.27 16.90 -18.32
N GLU A 28 -10.57 17.82 -18.99
CA GLU A 28 -11.01 18.41 -20.25
C GLU A 28 -11.00 17.38 -21.39
N ASP A 29 -9.99 16.51 -21.42
CA ASP A 29 -9.78 15.50 -22.47
C ASP A 29 -10.21 14.09 -22.02
N ASP A 30 -10.18 13.82 -20.72
CA ASP A 30 -10.54 12.53 -20.11
C ASP A 30 -11.29 12.76 -18.78
N ALA A 31 -12.61 12.84 -18.88
CA ALA A 31 -13.49 13.08 -17.74
C ALA A 31 -13.46 11.95 -16.69
N ALA A 32 -13.03 10.73 -17.05
CA ALA A 32 -12.99 9.58 -16.14
C ALA A 32 -11.64 9.43 -15.42
N TYR A 33 -10.59 10.11 -15.91
CA TYR A 33 -9.21 9.92 -15.47
C TYR A 33 -9.01 9.89 -13.94
N LEU A 34 -9.60 10.84 -13.21
CA LEU A 34 -9.43 10.93 -11.76
C LEU A 34 -10.16 9.83 -10.99
N ASP A 35 -11.30 9.36 -11.51
CA ASP A 35 -12.06 8.27 -10.92
C ASP A 35 -11.36 6.93 -11.18
N ASP A 36 -10.86 6.73 -12.40
CA ASP A 36 -10.04 5.58 -12.76
C ASP A 36 -8.77 5.50 -11.90
N LEU A 37 -8.07 6.63 -11.71
CA LEU A 37 -6.90 6.69 -10.82
C LEU A 37 -7.25 6.29 -9.38
N ALA A 38 -8.42 6.69 -8.90
CA ALA A 38 -8.89 6.31 -7.56
C ALA A 38 -9.15 4.81 -7.44
N VAL A 39 -9.72 4.19 -8.48
CA VAL A 39 -9.91 2.74 -8.57
C VAL A 39 -8.56 2.03 -8.62
N TYR A 40 -7.66 2.44 -9.52
CA TYR A 40 -6.34 1.80 -9.67
C TYR A 40 -5.51 1.87 -8.38
N LEU A 41 -5.51 3.00 -7.69
CA LEU A 41 -4.77 3.13 -6.44
C LEU A 41 -5.35 2.25 -5.32
N LYS A 42 -6.67 2.13 -5.24
CA LYS A 42 -7.34 1.24 -4.29
C LYS A 42 -7.03 -0.22 -4.57
N ASP A 43 -7.17 -0.65 -5.83
CA ASP A 43 -6.98 -2.04 -6.23
C ASP A 43 -5.51 -2.46 -6.12
N SER A 44 -4.59 -1.56 -6.47
CA SER A 44 -3.15 -1.76 -6.27
C SER A 44 -2.79 -1.96 -4.79
N ASP A 45 -3.36 -1.17 -3.87
CA ASP A 45 -3.09 -1.30 -2.43
C ASP A 45 -3.67 -2.61 -1.87
N ALA A 46 -4.87 -3.01 -2.30
CA ALA A 46 -5.48 -4.26 -1.91
C ALA A 46 -4.66 -5.48 -2.41
N ALA A 47 -4.23 -5.45 -3.68
CA ALA A 47 -3.39 -6.49 -4.26
C ALA A 47 -2.03 -6.59 -3.55
N TRP A 48 -1.42 -5.44 -3.22
CA TRP A 48 -0.18 -5.40 -2.45
C TRP A 48 -0.37 -6.01 -1.05
N GLY A 49 -1.47 -5.71 -0.35
CA GLY A 49 -1.75 -6.27 0.97
C GLY A 49 -1.89 -7.80 0.94
N ALA A 50 -2.62 -8.32 -0.05
CA ALA A 50 -2.76 -9.76 -0.27
C ALA A 50 -1.42 -10.44 -0.58
N TYR A 51 -0.60 -9.82 -1.45
CA TYR A 51 0.75 -10.29 -1.75
C TYR A 51 1.63 -10.32 -0.49
N ARG A 52 1.68 -9.24 0.28
CA ARG A 52 2.44 -9.17 1.53
C ARG A 52 2.05 -10.30 2.48
N ASP A 53 0.75 -10.51 2.67
CA ASP A 53 0.27 -11.51 3.61
C ASP A 53 0.61 -12.93 3.17
N ALA A 54 0.57 -13.21 1.87
CA ALA A 54 1.00 -14.49 1.31
C ALA A 54 2.53 -14.68 1.43
N ASP A 55 3.31 -13.66 1.10
CA ASP A 55 4.79 -13.66 1.16
C ASP A 55 5.26 -13.89 2.61
N CYS A 56 4.71 -13.15 3.57
CA CYS A 56 5.13 -13.24 4.97
C CYS A 56 4.77 -14.58 5.64
N LEU A 57 3.80 -15.33 5.10
CA LEU A 57 3.53 -16.70 5.56
C LEU A 57 4.65 -17.68 5.20
N LEU A 58 5.54 -17.32 4.28
CA LEU A 58 6.71 -18.11 3.89
C LEU A 58 7.92 -17.84 4.80
N GLU A 59 7.89 -16.78 5.62
CA GLU A 59 9.03 -16.40 6.47
C GLU A 59 9.47 -17.53 7.44
N PRO A 60 8.55 -18.22 8.16
CA PRO A 60 8.96 -19.35 8.99
C PRO A 60 9.63 -20.48 8.18
N PHE A 61 9.11 -20.75 6.98
CA PHE A 61 9.68 -21.77 6.09
C PHE A 61 11.11 -21.40 5.65
N ALA A 62 11.37 -20.13 5.34
CA ALA A 62 12.70 -19.64 4.99
C ALA A 62 13.73 -19.84 6.13
N GLN A 63 13.26 -19.83 7.39
CA GLN A 63 14.08 -20.10 8.58
C GLN A 63 14.12 -21.60 8.97
N GLY A 64 13.56 -22.49 8.15
CA GLY A 64 13.49 -23.92 8.46
C GLY A 64 12.52 -24.29 9.59
N MET A 65 11.59 -23.39 9.93
CA MET A 65 10.61 -23.55 11.00
C MET A 65 9.21 -23.77 10.45
N SER A 66 8.36 -24.50 11.19
CA SER A 66 6.93 -24.51 10.88
C SER A 66 6.28 -23.19 11.27
N ARG A 67 5.18 -22.85 10.59
CA ARG A 67 4.37 -21.66 10.91
C ARG A 67 3.84 -21.63 12.35
N ARG A 68 3.79 -22.77 13.05
CA ARG A 68 3.34 -22.87 14.45
C ARG A 68 4.45 -22.55 15.44
N GLU A 69 5.71 -22.74 15.05
CA GLU A 69 6.88 -22.55 15.91
C GLU A 69 7.34 -21.09 15.95
N ALA A 70 7.03 -20.31 14.92
CA ALA A 70 7.50 -18.94 14.79
C ALA A 70 6.43 -17.97 14.24
N PRO A 71 5.29 -17.80 14.94
CA PRO A 71 4.24 -16.85 14.52
C PRO A 71 4.76 -15.40 14.45
N ASP A 72 5.74 -15.04 15.29
CA ASP A 72 6.32 -13.70 15.35
C ASP A 72 7.10 -13.32 14.09
N LEU A 73 7.66 -14.29 13.36
CA LEU A 73 8.37 -14.03 12.10
C LEU A 73 7.42 -13.54 11.01
N THR A 74 6.23 -14.13 10.93
CA THR A 74 5.19 -13.70 9.96
C THR A 74 4.76 -12.26 10.26
N GLU A 75 4.53 -11.94 11.53
CA GLU A 75 4.10 -10.60 11.93
C GLU A 75 5.22 -9.56 11.75
N ALA A 76 6.46 -9.91 12.10
CA ALA A 76 7.62 -9.05 11.89
C ALA A 76 7.81 -8.72 10.39
N CYS A 77 7.70 -9.73 9.51
CA CYS A 77 7.73 -9.51 8.06
C CYS A 77 6.65 -8.51 7.62
N ARG A 78 5.40 -8.67 8.09
CA ARG A 78 4.30 -7.76 7.73
C ARG A 78 4.58 -6.34 8.18
N VAL A 79 5.12 -6.14 9.39
CA VAL A 79 5.50 -4.82 9.90
C VAL A 79 6.51 -4.15 8.98
N GLU A 80 7.60 -4.82 8.64
CA GLU A 80 8.68 -4.23 7.83
C GLU A 80 8.22 -3.95 6.40
N ARG A 81 7.47 -4.87 5.78
CA ARG A 81 6.88 -4.66 4.46
C ARG A 81 5.92 -3.47 4.45
N THR A 82 5.07 -3.31 5.48
CA THR A 82 4.15 -2.16 5.57
C THR A 82 4.89 -0.85 5.77
N LYS A 83 5.96 -0.81 6.57
CA LYS A 83 6.80 0.39 6.69
C LYS A 83 7.42 0.80 5.36
N ALA A 84 7.95 -0.16 4.59
CA ALA A 84 8.51 0.08 3.27
C ALA A 84 7.45 0.65 2.30
N ARG A 85 6.25 0.04 2.27
CA ARG A 85 5.14 0.54 1.45
C ARG A 85 4.69 1.94 1.83
N ILE A 86 4.64 2.25 3.12
CA ILE A 86 4.35 3.61 3.61
C ILE A 86 5.41 4.60 3.10
N ALA A 87 6.69 4.23 3.07
CA ALA A 87 7.74 5.08 2.53
C ALA A 87 7.54 5.34 1.03
N GLU A 88 7.23 4.30 0.25
CA GLU A 88 6.89 4.44 -1.18
C GLU A 88 5.70 5.38 -1.41
N LEU A 89 4.62 5.21 -0.65
CA LEU A 89 3.42 6.04 -0.75
C LEU A 89 3.72 7.51 -0.39
N LYS A 90 4.59 7.75 0.61
CA LYS A 90 5.04 9.12 0.93
C LYS A 90 5.82 9.74 -0.21
N THR A 91 6.70 8.99 -0.86
CA THR A 91 7.43 9.47 -2.06
C THR A 91 6.47 9.80 -3.20
N LEU A 92 5.47 8.95 -3.44
CA LEU A 92 4.44 9.22 -4.45
C LEU A 92 3.63 10.48 -4.10
N ALA A 93 3.19 10.62 -2.86
CA ALA A 93 2.45 11.80 -2.39
C ALA A 93 3.27 13.10 -2.51
N ALA A 94 4.58 13.03 -2.31
CA ALA A 94 5.49 14.17 -2.45
C ALA A 94 5.74 14.57 -3.91
N ALA A 95 5.59 13.64 -4.86
CA ALA A 95 5.69 13.93 -6.29
C ALA A 95 4.45 14.66 -6.85
N LEU A 96 3.33 14.59 -6.14
CA LEU A 96 2.09 15.29 -6.46
C LEU A 96 2.08 16.68 -5.83
N LYS A 97 1.92 17.71 -6.67
CA LYS A 97 1.95 19.12 -6.30
C LYS A 97 0.63 19.56 -5.68
#